data_AF-A0A348XF16-F1
#
_entry.id   AF-A0A348XF16-F1
#
_cell.length_a   1.000
_cell.length_b   1.000
_cell.length_c   1.000
_cell.angle_alpha   90.00
_cell.angle_beta   90.00
_cell.angle_gamma   90.00
#
_symmetry.space_group_name_H-M   'P 1'
#
loop_
_entity.id
_entity.type
_entity.pdbx_description
1 polymer ?
#
loop_
_entity_poly.entity_id
_entity_poly.type
_entity_poly.pdbx_seq_one_letter_code
_entity_poly.pdbx_strand_id
1 'polypeptide(L)'
;MPLRLIALLLLPGTLCFAQGQPAAGLHIESNSPERFALQIELQTRKAVNSKLNAVTFALESNIITPIPPQRNTHAQVEQMIEALAESRVEKEYPRGFHEQIKEEAAAVYKMWEIGDTVKISFRHHARDKGRLGRLEAKTSTRVIVSSMPVAKEDLHPENLARLYVNDHEEAIQRYIRVKTDAFTRERERRLKQIIAELETRMWPENEFEQQANNKWRARKVVFDEVYSKKWQSVYRQLRPQFQKSIYEANGGVYDEINSVWTFPDADEGAPVVRLRPPQRPESLSLLARFRRLFLGDAADQPGEFEPESGQADGGFTAANIFDDTDIANGRGASAPAVSSEDAPPEEPAEAETETTDGTGIEPVNDLYEE
;
A
#
# COMPACT_ATOMS: atom_id res chain seq x y z
N MET A 1 -33.29 -6.83 79.42
CA MET A 1 -33.48 -6.19 80.75
C MET A 1 -32.15 -5.56 81.17
N PRO A 2 -32.11 -4.38 81.80
CA PRO A 2 -33.12 -3.33 81.81
C PRO A 2 -32.53 -1.88 81.76
N LEU A 3 -33.44 -0.89 81.75
CA LEU A 3 -33.27 0.53 82.16
C LEU A 3 -32.63 1.48 81.13
N ARG A 4 -33.04 2.74 80.90
CA ARG A 4 -34.12 3.67 81.31
C ARG A 4 -33.97 4.86 80.33
N LEU A 5 -34.98 5.35 79.60
CA LEU A 5 -36.08 6.25 80.00
C LEU A 5 -35.64 7.66 80.47
N ILE A 6 -35.91 8.65 79.60
CA ILE A 6 -36.37 10.05 79.81
C ILE A 6 -35.40 11.14 80.32
N ALA A 7 -35.27 12.21 79.51
CA ALA A 7 -35.57 13.64 79.81
C ALA A 7 -34.96 14.49 78.66
N LEU A 8 -35.68 15.09 77.71
CA LEU A 8 -36.73 16.12 77.76
C LEU A 8 -36.33 17.35 78.59
N LEU A 9 -35.62 18.28 77.93
CA LEU A 9 -35.53 19.69 78.31
C LEU A 9 -35.92 20.54 77.10
N LEU A 10 -37.19 20.95 77.12
CA LEU A 10 -37.71 22.12 76.43
C LEU A 10 -37.27 23.36 77.21
N LEU A 11 -36.69 24.35 76.52
CA LEU A 11 -36.84 25.76 76.89
C LEU A 11 -37.16 26.60 75.65
N PRO A 12 -37.97 27.67 75.80
CA PRO A 12 -38.70 28.32 74.73
C PRO A 12 -38.04 29.62 74.25
N GLY A 13 -38.45 30.04 73.04
CA GLY A 13 -38.79 31.42 72.75
C GLY A 13 -37.65 32.43 72.57
N THR A 14 -37.45 32.86 71.33
CA THR A 14 -37.51 34.29 70.98
C THR A 14 -37.57 34.43 69.46
N LEU A 15 -38.75 34.84 68.98
CA LEU A 15 -38.93 35.47 67.69
C LEU A 15 -38.18 36.81 67.71
N CYS A 16 -37.11 36.93 66.95
CA CYS A 16 -36.58 38.21 66.50
C CYS A 16 -36.75 38.28 64.97
N PHE A 17 -37.78 39.01 64.56
CA PHE A 17 -37.85 39.65 63.26
C PHE A 17 -36.64 40.60 63.14
N ALA A 18 -35.72 40.29 62.24
CA ALA A 18 -34.76 41.26 61.72
C ALA A 18 -34.93 41.28 60.20
N GLN A 19 -35.40 42.43 59.73
CA GLN A 19 -35.59 42.77 58.33
C GLN A 19 -34.25 42.75 57.57
N GLY A 20 -34.29 42.18 56.37
CA GLY A 20 -33.60 42.65 55.17
C GLY A 20 -32.14 43.07 55.28
N GLN A 21 -31.25 42.15 54.91
CA GLN A 21 -30.14 42.50 54.02
C GLN A 21 -30.10 41.49 52.86
N PRO A 22 -30.00 41.97 51.61
CA PRO A 22 -30.10 41.13 50.43
C PRO A 22 -28.91 40.18 50.39
N ALA A 23 -29.19 38.92 50.06
CA ALA A 23 -28.17 37.95 49.68
C ALA A 23 -27.27 38.58 48.61
N ALA A 24 -26.05 38.94 49.01
CA ALA A 24 -25.03 39.39 48.11
C ALA A 24 -24.81 38.29 47.07
N GLY A 25 -24.99 38.67 45.80
CA GLY A 25 -24.93 37.87 44.59
C GLY A 25 -24.11 36.60 44.67
N LEU A 26 -24.80 35.46 44.78
CA LEU A 26 -24.46 34.31 43.96
C LEU A 26 -24.76 34.74 42.54
N HIS A 27 -23.73 35.27 41.88
CA HIS A 27 -23.71 35.45 40.44
C HIS A 27 -24.31 34.20 39.81
N ILE A 28 -25.39 34.40 39.06
CA ILE A 28 -25.94 33.46 38.09
C ILE A 28 -24.73 32.83 37.39
N GLU A 29 -24.44 31.56 37.69
CA GLU A 29 -23.42 30.80 36.99
C GLU A 29 -23.83 30.85 35.52
N SER A 30 -23.16 31.69 34.74
CA SER A 30 -23.57 31.99 33.37
C SER A 30 -23.79 30.68 32.62
N ASN A 31 -25.00 30.48 32.11
CA ASN A 31 -25.40 29.39 31.22
C ASN A 31 -24.59 29.47 29.92
N SER A 32 -23.30 29.16 29.99
CA SER A 32 -22.42 29.28 28.84
C SER A 32 -22.58 28.04 27.95
N PRO A 33 -22.83 28.22 26.63
CA PRO A 33 -22.95 27.11 25.68
C PRO A 33 -21.84 26.08 25.76
N GLU A 34 -20.63 26.55 26.07
CA GLU A 34 -19.42 25.77 26.15
C GLU A 34 -19.43 24.77 27.31
N ARG A 35 -19.99 25.16 28.47
CA ARG A 35 -20.15 24.27 29.63
C ARG A 35 -21.08 23.12 29.32
N PHE A 36 -22.23 23.40 28.69
CA PHE A 36 -23.15 22.34 28.29
C PHE A 36 -22.56 21.43 27.22
N ALA A 37 -21.84 21.98 26.23
CA ALA A 37 -21.17 21.19 25.21
C ALA A 37 -20.15 20.22 25.81
N LEU A 38 -19.36 20.68 26.79
CA LEU A 38 -18.39 19.85 27.51
C LEU A 38 -19.08 18.78 28.37
N GLN A 39 -20.16 19.13 29.07
CA GLN A 39 -20.94 18.18 29.86
C GLN A 39 -21.59 17.09 29.00
N ILE A 40 -22.19 17.47 27.87
CA ILE A 40 -22.73 16.55 26.87
C ILE A 40 -21.62 15.63 26.35
N GLU A 41 -20.46 16.17 26.02
CA GLU A 41 -19.33 15.40 25.50
C GLU A 41 -18.82 14.37 26.53
N LEU A 42 -18.60 14.77 27.78
CA LEU A 42 -18.14 13.88 28.84
C LEU A 42 -19.15 12.78 29.16
N GLN A 43 -20.43 13.14 29.33
CA GLN A 43 -21.48 12.15 29.61
C GLN A 43 -21.65 11.17 28.45
N THR A 44 -21.62 11.66 27.21
CA THR A 44 -21.70 10.80 26.02
C THR A 44 -20.51 9.86 25.96
N ARG A 45 -19.26 10.35 26.11
CA ARG A 45 -18.06 9.48 26.11
C ARG A 45 -18.12 8.42 27.21
N LYS A 46 -18.53 8.80 28.43
CA LYS A 46 -18.68 7.86 29.54
C LYS A 46 -19.73 6.78 29.24
N ALA A 47 -20.87 7.17 28.69
CA ALA A 47 -21.92 6.24 28.32
C ALA A 47 -21.50 5.29 27.18
N VAL A 48 -20.81 5.80 26.16
CA VAL A 48 -20.26 4.96 25.08
C VAL A 48 -19.26 3.95 25.63
N ASN A 49 -18.28 4.40 26.43
CA ASN A 49 -17.27 3.51 27.02
C ASN A 49 -17.86 2.48 27.99
N SER A 50 -18.99 2.78 28.64
CA SER A 50 -19.71 1.79 29.46
C SER A 50 -20.46 0.74 28.63
N LYS A 51 -20.92 1.10 27.42
CA LYS A 51 -21.67 0.19 26.53
C LYS A 51 -20.76 -0.61 25.61
N LEU A 52 -19.61 -0.05 25.25
CA LEU A 52 -18.71 -0.59 24.26
C LEU A 52 -17.33 -0.77 24.89
N ASN A 53 -17.00 -2.02 25.20
CA ASN A 53 -15.68 -2.41 25.67
C ASN A 53 -14.94 -3.12 24.52
N ALA A 54 -13.67 -2.77 24.29
CA ALA A 54 -12.85 -3.38 23.26
C ALA A 54 -12.76 -4.92 23.38
N VAL A 55 -12.72 -5.44 24.61
CA VAL A 55 -12.66 -6.89 24.85
C VAL A 55 -13.97 -7.57 24.48
N THR A 56 -15.12 -7.01 24.87
CA THR A 56 -16.43 -7.60 24.51
C THR A 56 -16.70 -7.48 23.02
N PHE A 57 -16.33 -6.35 22.41
CA PHE A 57 -16.45 -6.14 20.97
C PHE A 57 -15.62 -7.14 20.15
N ALA A 58 -14.40 -7.42 20.61
CA ALA A 58 -13.56 -8.42 19.95
C ALA A 58 -14.14 -9.84 20.08
N LEU A 59 -14.65 -10.21 21.26
CA LEU A 59 -15.33 -11.50 21.46
C LEU A 59 -16.56 -11.66 20.57
N GLU A 60 -17.41 -10.63 20.48
CA GLU A 60 -18.57 -10.61 19.58
C GLU A 60 -18.18 -10.71 18.10
N SER A 61 -17.01 -10.18 17.75
CA SER A 61 -16.47 -10.17 16.39
C SER A 61 -15.60 -11.40 16.07
N ASN A 62 -15.51 -12.38 16.98
CA ASN A 62 -14.63 -13.55 16.88
C ASN A 62 -13.13 -13.21 16.70
N ILE A 63 -12.67 -12.09 17.28
CA ILE A 63 -11.27 -11.66 17.27
C ILE A 63 -10.63 -12.04 18.60
N ILE A 64 -9.49 -12.73 18.56
CA ILE A 64 -8.76 -13.15 19.76
C ILE A 64 -8.12 -11.92 20.42
N THR A 65 -8.51 -11.62 21.66
CA THR A 65 -7.90 -10.57 22.49
C THR A 65 -6.98 -11.13 23.57
N PRO A 66 -5.86 -10.45 23.88
CA PRO A 66 -5.40 -9.19 23.29
C PRO A 66 -4.85 -9.40 21.87
N ILE A 67 -5.09 -8.43 20.98
CA ILE A 67 -4.53 -8.45 19.63
C ILE A 67 -3.05 -8.11 19.76
N PRO A 68 -2.14 -9.06 19.47
CA PRO A 68 -0.72 -8.80 19.55
C PRO A 68 -0.31 -7.69 18.57
N PRO A 69 0.66 -6.84 18.94
CA PRO A 69 1.23 -5.90 17.98
C PRO A 69 1.94 -6.66 16.85
N GLN A 70 1.99 -6.04 15.68
CA GLN A 70 2.77 -6.55 14.55
C GLN A 70 4.23 -6.78 14.97
N ARG A 71 4.78 -7.94 14.59
CA ARG A 71 6.17 -8.30 14.95
C ARG A 71 7.19 -7.54 14.09
N ASN A 72 6.87 -7.42 12.81
CA ASN A 72 7.69 -6.75 11.80
C ASN A 72 6.85 -5.72 11.04
N THR A 73 7.51 -4.74 10.43
CA THR A 73 6.84 -3.78 9.54
C THR A 73 6.51 -4.44 8.20
N HIS A 74 5.58 -3.84 7.44
CA HIS A 74 5.18 -4.33 6.12
C HIS A 74 6.40 -4.55 5.20
N ALA A 75 7.26 -3.53 5.09
CA ALA A 75 8.47 -3.59 4.27
C ALA A 75 9.46 -4.68 4.71
N GLN A 76 9.59 -4.92 6.01
CA GLN A 76 10.45 -5.99 6.52
C GLN A 76 9.90 -7.38 6.14
N VAL A 77 8.58 -7.59 6.22
CA VAL A 77 7.97 -8.87 5.83
C VAL A 77 8.14 -9.10 4.33
N GLU A 78 7.94 -8.07 3.49
CA GLU A 78 8.20 -8.14 2.05
C GLU A 78 9.64 -8.53 1.75
N GLN A 79 10.61 -7.83 2.35
CA GLN A 79 12.03 -8.16 2.16
C GLN A 79 12.38 -9.58 2.60
N MET A 80 11.79 -10.07 3.71
CA MET A 80 11.98 -11.44 4.15
C MET A 80 11.40 -12.45 3.15
N ILE A 81 10.21 -12.20 2.62
CA ILE A 81 9.57 -13.05 1.61
C ILE A 81 10.41 -13.08 0.34
N GLU A 82 10.82 -11.92 -0.18
CA GLU A 82 11.64 -11.81 -1.38
C GLU A 82 12.99 -12.52 -1.21
N ALA A 83 13.68 -12.30 -0.10
CA ALA A 83 14.98 -12.93 0.17
C ALA A 83 14.86 -14.46 0.29
N LEU A 84 13.81 -14.96 0.97
CA LEU A 84 13.56 -16.40 1.08
C LEU A 84 13.14 -17.00 -0.26
N ALA A 85 12.32 -16.30 -1.04
CA ALA A 85 11.89 -16.76 -2.36
C ALA A 85 13.08 -16.86 -3.31
N GLU A 86 13.89 -15.80 -3.40
CA GLU A 86 15.09 -15.78 -4.24
C GLU A 86 16.09 -16.86 -3.80
N SER A 87 16.30 -17.07 -2.49
CA SER A 87 17.17 -18.14 -2.00
C SER A 87 16.67 -19.55 -2.38
N ARG A 88 15.34 -19.77 -2.41
CA ARG A 88 14.77 -21.06 -2.84
C ARG A 88 14.88 -21.24 -4.36
N VAL A 89 14.56 -20.19 -5.13
CA VAL A 89 14.66 -20.22 -6.59
C VAL A 89 16.10 -20.43 -7.03
N GLU A 90 17.07 -19.78 -6.40
CA GLU A 90 18.49 -19.92 -6.76
C GLU A 90 19.02 -21.35 -6.60
N LYS A 91 18.44 -22.15 -5.69
CA LYS A 91 18.79 -23.57 -5.54
C LYS A 91 18.27 -24.44 -6.69
N GLU A 92 17.11 -24.11 -7.23
CA GLU A 92 16.48 -24.85 -8.34
C GLU A 92 16.96 -24.31 -9.72
N TYR A 93 17.16 -23.00 -9.82
CA TYR A 93 17.49 -22.25 -11.04
C TYR A 93 18.67 -21.29 -10.77
N PRO A 94 19.90 -21.82 -10.70
CA PRO A 94 21.08 -21.02 -10.40
C PRO A 94 21.42 -20.06 -11.53
N ARG A 95 21.91 -18.85 -11.20
CA ARG A 95 22.30 -17.83 -12.19
C ARG A 95 23.40 -18.31 -13.16
N GLY A 96 24.28 -19.20 -12.69
CA GLY A 96 25.34 -19.83 -13.49
C GLY A 96 24.83 -20.75 -14.61
N PHE A 97 23.53 -21.03 -14.69
CA PHE A 97 22.96 -21.86 -15.75
C PHE A 97 23.15 -21.27 -17.16
N HIS A 98 23.34 -19.95 -17.27
CA HIS A 98 23.60 -19.29 -18.55
C HIS A 98 24.92 -19.74 -19.18
N GLU A 99 25.94 -20.03 -18.37
CA GLU A 99 27.22 -20.56 -18.86
C GLU A 99 27.05 -21.99 -19.37
N GLN A 100 26.26 -22.80 -18.66
CA GLN A 100 25.92 -24.15 -19.09
C GLN A 100 25.16 -24.16 -20.42
N ILE A 101 24.24 -23.21 -20.64
CA ILE A 101 23.55 -23.05 -21.93
C ILE A 101 24.54 -22.75 -23.06
N LYS A 102 25.56 -21.90 -22.81
CA LYS A 102 26.58 -21.57 -23.82
C LYS A 102 27.44 -22.78 -24.16
N GLU A 103 27.87 -23.54 -23.15
CA GLU A 103 28.62 -24.78 -23.34
C GLU A 103 27.79 -25.84 -24.09
N GLU A 104 26.51 -25.98 -23.72
CA GLU A 104 25.57 -26.88 -24.40
C GLU A 104 25.38 -26.48 -25.88
N ALA A 105 25.22 -25.18 -26.17
CA ALA A 105 25.10 -24.67 -27.53
C ALA A 105 26.33 -25.01 -28.38
N ALA A 106 27.53 -24.79 -27.82
CA ALA A 106 28.80 -25.10 -28.47
C ALA A 106 28.95 -26.61 -28.73
N ALA A 107 28.51 -27.46 -27.80
CA ALA A 107 28.51 -28.91 -27.96
C ALA A 107 27.51 -29.40 -29.01
N VAL A 108 26.28 -28.86 -29.01
CA VAL A 108 25.20 -29.23 -29.93
C VAL A 108 25.54 -28.86 -31.37
N TYR A 109 26.13 -27.70 -31.60
CA TYR A 109 26.46 -27.19 -32.93
C TYR A 109 27.94 -27.35 -33.31
N LYS A 110 28.70 -28.20 -32.60
CA LYS A 110 30.12 -28.43 -32.90
C LYS A 110 30.33 -28.64 -34.41
N MET A 111 31.18 -27.80 -34.99
CA MET A 111 31.45 -27.84 -36.43
C MET A 111 32.16 -29.15 -36.80
N TRP A 112 31.84 -29.66 -37.98
CA TRP A 112 32.50 -30.84 -38.55
C TRP A 112 33.73 -30.47 -39.36
N GLU A 113 34.78 -31.26 -39.19
CA GLU A 113 36.03 -31.13 -39.91
C GLU A 113 36.09 -32.11 -41.09
N ILE A 114 36.88 -31.75 -42.10
CA ILE A 114 37.12 -32.65 -43.23
C ILE A 114 37.82 -33.91 -42.69
N GLY A 115 37.26 -35.07 -43.01
CA GLY A 115 37.72 -36.36 -42.52
C GLY A 115 36.84 -36.95 -41.43
N ASP A 116 35.94 -36.19 -40.81
CA ASP A 116 35.01 -36.67 -39.79
C ASP A 116 33.96 -37.63 -40.37
N THR A 117 33.52 -38.60 -39.55
CA THR A 117 32.34 -39.41 -39.88
C THR A 117 31.08 -38.68 -39.43
N VAL A 118 30.28 -38.23 -40.39
CA VAL A 118 29.12 -37.36 -40.17
C VAL A 118 27.84 -38.01 -40.68
N LYS A 119 26.72 -37.68 -40.04
CA LYS A 119 25.39 -38.04 -40.50
C LYS A 119 24.69 -36.78 -41.00
N ILE A 120 24.56 -36.64 -42.31
CA ILE A 120 23.87 -35.51 -42.95
C ILE A 120 22.43 -35.90 -43.27
N SER A 121 21.49 -35.07 -42.85
CA SER A 121 20.10 -35.06 -43.30
C SER A 121 19.88 -34.02 -44.40
N PHE A 122 19.22 -34.42 -45.47
CA PHE A 122 18.94 -33.56 -46.61
C PHE A 122 17.60 -33.92 -47.27
N ARG A 123 17.00 -32.96 -47.95
CA ARG A 123 15.76 -33.14 -48.70
C ARG A 123 16.10 -33.51 -50.14
N HIS A 124 15.47 -34.57 -50.65
CA HIS A 124 15.65 -34.96 -52.04
C HIS A 124 14.32 -35.44 -52.62
N HIS A 125 13.84 -34.80 -53.69
CA HIS A 125 12.49 -35.00 -54.24
C HIS A 125 11.40 -34.91 -53.17
N ALA A 126 11.44 -33.85 -52.35
CA ALA A 126 10.51 -33.59 -51.26
C ALA A 126 10.43 -34.67 -50.16
N ARG A 127 11.40 -35.59 -50.10
CA ARG A 127 11.54 -36.57 -49.02
C ARG A 127 12.79 -36.31 -48.21
N ASP A 128 12.68 -36.44 -46.90
CA ASP A 128 13.84 -36.39 -46.02
C ASP A 128 14.67 -37.67 -46.17
N LYS A 129 15.96 -37.49 -46.44
CA LYS A 129 16.95 -38.55 -46.52
C LYS A 129 18.06 -38.28 -45.52
N GLY A 130 18.73 -39.35 -45.11
CA GLY A 130 19.91 -39.30 -44.26
C GLY A 130 21.04 -40.12 -44.86
N ARG A 131 22.27 -39.62 -44.76
CA ARG A 131 23.48 -40.34 -45.16
C ARG A 131 24.50 -40.26 -44.04
N LEU A 132 25.02 -41.41 -43.65
CA LEU A 132 26.18 -41.53 -42.78
C LEU A 132 27.41 -41.80 -43.65
N GLY A 133 28.49 -41.06 -43.43
CA GLY A 133 29.74 -41.28 -44.16
C GLY A 133 30.81 -40.28 -43.78
N ARG A 134 31.97 -40.38 -44.44
CA ARG A 134 33.10 -39.48 -44.19
C ARG A 134 32.92 -38.16 -44.93
N LEU A 135 33.07 -37.04 -44.24
CA LEU A 135 33.08 -35.71 -44.85
C LEU A 135 34.38 -35.53 -45.64
N GLU A 136 34.28 -35.47 -46.96
CA GLU A 136 35.45 -35.40 -47.85
C GLU A 136 35.74 -33.97 -48.31
N ALA A 137 34.70 -33.17 -48.54
CA ALA A 137 34.85 -31.77 -48.94
C ALA A 137 33.60 -30.95 -48.60
N LYS A 138 33.80 -29.65 -48.35
CA LYS A 138 32.73 -28.64 -48.28
C LYS A 138 33.07 -27.45 -49.17
N THR A 139 32.13 -27.05 -50.00
CA THR A 139 32.21 -25.89 -50.90
C THR A 139 31.03 -24.96 -50.63
N SER A 140 30.99 -23.78 -51.24
CA SER A 140 29.88 -22.83 -51.07
C SER A 140 28.53 -23.39 -51.52
N THR A 141 28.52 -24.32 -52.49
CA THR A 141 27.28 -24.86 -53.10
C THR A 141 27.03 -26.32 -52.78
N ARG A 142 28.05 -27.10 -52.40
CA ARG A 142 27.95 -28.55 -52.22
C ARG A 142 28.81 -29.09 -51.09
N VAL A 143 28.40 -30.23 -50.56
CA VAL A 143 29.13 -31.00 -49.54
C VAL A 143 29.27 -32.43 -50.05
N ILE A 144 30.47 -33.02 -49.93
CA ILE A 144 30.77 -34.37 -50.39
C ILE A 144 30.91 -35.30 -49.19
N VAL A 145 30.07 -36.33 -49.14
CA VAL A 145 30.11 -37.36 -48.09
C VAL A 145 30.28 -38.74 -48.71
N SER A 146 31.41 -39.40 -48.44
CA SER A 146 31.77 -40.70 -49.04
C SER A 146 31.54 -40.72 -50.55
N SER A 147 32.15 -39.76 -51.26
CA SER A 147 32.09 -39.57 -52.71
C SER A 147 30.73 -39.23 -53.32
N MET A 148 29.69 -38.93 -52.53
CA MET A 148 28.42 -38.39 -53.05
C MET A 148 28.30 -36.89 -52.76
N PRO A 149 28.06 -36.06 -53.80
CA PRO A 149 27.77 -34.65 -53.61
C PRO A 149 26.30 -34.44 -53.19
N VAL A 150 26.11 -33.59 -52.18
CA VAL A 150 24.81 -33.08 -51.71
C VAL A 150 24.81 -31.57 -51.90
N ALA A 151 23.73 -31.00 -52.45
CA ALA A 151 23.61 -29.56 -52.61
C ALA A 151 23.39 -28.87 -51.26
N LYS A 152 23.97 -27.68 -51.05
CA LYS A 152 23.82 -26.90 -49.81
C LYS A 152 22.34 -26.59 -49.53
N GLU A 153 21.60 -26.23 -50.56
CA GLU A 153 20.17 -25.86 -50.49
C GLU A 153 19.27 -27.01 -50.01
N ASP A 154 19.70 -28.26 -50.23
CA ASP A 154 18.97 -29.44 -49.81
C ASP A 154 19.27 -29.82 -48.35
N LEU A 155 20.30 -29.22 -47.72
CA LEU A 155 20.68 -29.54 -46.34
C LEU A 155 19.69 -28.97 -45.34
N HIS A 156 19.39 -29.77 -44.31
CA HIS A 156 18.65 -29.26 -43.16
C HIS A 156 19.46 -28.19 -42.40
N PRO A 157 18.79 -27.19 -41.78
CA PRO A 157 19.46 -26.10 -41.05
C PRO A 157 20.44 -26.58 -39.97
N GLU A 158 20.13 -27.70 -39.31
CA GLU A 158 21.02 -28.31 -38.30
C GLU A 158 22.38 -28.74 -38.88
N ASN A 159 22.41 -29.23 -40.13
CA ASN A 159 23.66 -29.60 -40.78
C ASN A 159 24.38 -28.37 -41.31
N LEU A 160 23.64 -27.38 -41.83
CA LEU A 160 24.24 -26.09 -42.24
C LEU A 160 25.00 -25.46 -41.08
N ALA A 161 24.40 -25.42 -39.90
CA ALA A 161 25.00 -24.91 -38.67
C ALA A 161 26.24 -25.68 -38.17
N ARG A 162 26.49 -26.90 -38.67
CA ARG A 162 27.71 -27.67 -38.36
C ARG A 162 28.75 -27.60 -39.46
N LEU A 163 28.40 -27.13 -40.65
CA LEU A 163 29.27 -27.15 -41.83
C LEU A 163 29.82 -25.75 -42.16
N TYR A 164 29.00 -24.71 -41.98
CA TYR A 164 29.29 -23.33 -42.37
C TYR A 164 29.30 -22.39 -41.17
N VAL A 165 30.26 -21.46 -41.13
CA VAL A 165 30.50 -20.57 -39.97
C VAL A 165 29.33 -19.62 -39.73
N ASN A 166 28.81 -18.96 -40.77
CA ASN A 166 27.71 -18.01 -40.61
C ASN A 166 26.45 -18.69 -40.06
N ASP A 167 26.11 -19.85 -40.63
CA ASP A 167 24.97 -20.67 -40.19
C ASP A 167 25.19 -21.21 -38.76
N HIS A 168 26.45 -21.47 -38.37
CA HIS A 168 26.85 -21.94 -37.04
C HIS A 168 26.65 -20.86 -35.97
N GLU A 169 27.17 -19.66 -36.20
CA GLU A 169 27.04 -18.53 -35.27
C GLU A 169 25.56 -18.17 -35.05
N GLU A 170 24.78 -18.11 -36.13
CA GLU A 170 23.35 -17.82 -36.03
C GLU A 170 22.60 -18.89 -35.24
N ALA A 171 22.90 -20.18 -35.48
CA ALA A 171 22.27 -21.28 -34.76
C ALA A 171 22.64 -21.29 -33.27
N ILE A 172 23.91 -21.04 -32.92
CA ILE A 172 24.35 -20.91 -31.52
C ILE A 172 23.63 -19.76 -30.84
N GLN A 173 23.61 -18.57 -31.44
CA GLN A 173 22.94 -17.41 -30.85
C GLN A 173 21.45 -17.65 -30.66
N ARG A 174 20.78 -18.26 -31.66
CA ARG A 174 19.37 -18.63 -31.59
C ARG A 174 19.11 -19.63 -30.47
N TYR A 175 19.96 -20.65 -30.34
CA TYR A 175 19.84 -21.66 -29.28
C TYR A 175 19.99 -21.03 -27.90
N ILE A 176 21.03 -20.24 -27.69
CA ILE A 176 21.28 -19.53 -26.43
C ILE A 176 20.06 -18.67 -26.09
N ARG A 177 19.58 -17.86 -27.03
CA ARG A 177 18.42 -16.98 -26.82
C ARG A 177 17.18 -17.77 -26.38
N VAL A 178 16.81 -18.80 -27.13
CA VAL A 178 15.60 -19.59 -26.83
C VAL A 178 15.71 -20.28 -25.48
N LYS A 179 16.86 -20.85 -25.14
CA LYS A 179 17.08 -21.54 -23.87
C LYS A 179 17.14 -20.58 -22.69
N THR A 180 17.81 -19.43 -22.85
CA THR A 180 17.85 -18.37 -21.85
C THR A 180 16.45 -17.80 -21.60
N ASP A 181 15.67 -17.52 -22.64
CA ASP A 181 14.30 -17.03 -22.50
C ASP A 181 13.41 -18.06 -21.78
N ALA A 182 13.54 -19.34 -22.13
CA ALA A 182 12.81 -20.42 -21.47
C ALA A 182 13.19 -20.54 -19.99
N PHE A 183 14.49 -20.48 -19.68
CA PHE A 183 15.00 -20.50 -18.31
C PHE A 183 14.48 -19.32 -17.49
N THR A 184 14.59 -18.10 -18.00
CA THR A 184 14.14 -16.89 -17.32
C THR A 184 12.64 -16.93 -17.03
N ARG A 185 11.83 -17.34 -18.01
CA ARG A 185 10.38 -17.49 -17.81
C ARG A 185 10.04 -18.52 -16.75
N GLU A 186 10.72 -19.66 -16.74
CA GLU A 186 10.46 -20.71 -15.76
C GLU A 186 10.91 -20.29 -14.35
N ARG A 187 12.06 -19.60 -14.26
CA ARG A 187 12.55 -19.00 -13.01
C ARG A 187 11.56 -18.00 -12.44
N GLU A 188 11.05 -17.07 -13.26
CA GLU A 188 10.05 -16.09 -12.85
C GLU A 188 8.73 -16.73 -12.42
N ARG A 189 8.27 -17.75 -13.18
CA ARG A 189 7.07 -18.53 -12.84
C ARG A 189 7.22 -19.17 -11.48
N ARG A 190 8.36 -19.80 -11.22
CA ARG A 190 8.65 -20.46 -9.95
C ARG A 190 8.78 -19.46 -8.79
N LEU A 191 9.44 -18.33 -9.03
CA LEU A 191 9.55 -17.23 -8.06
C LEU A 191 8.18 -16.75 -7.60
N LYS A 192 7.26 -16.47 -8.54
CA LYS A 192 5.89 -16.04 -8.22
C LYS A 192 5.12 -17.07 -7.40
N GLN A 193 5.26 -18.36 -7.71
CA GLN A 193 4.63 -19.44 -6.94
C GLN A 193 5.16 -19.48 -5.51
N ILE A 194 6.49 -19.41 -5.34
CA ILE A 194 7.12 -19.45 -4.01
C ILE A 194 6.75 -18.19 -3.20
N ILE A 195 6.70 -17.01 -3.83
CA ILE A 195 6.23 -15.79 -3.17
C ILE A 195 4.80 -15.99 -2.66
N ALA A 196 3.87 -16.47 -3.49
CA ALA A 196 2.49 -16.70 -3.06
C ALA A 196 2.41 -17.71 -1.89
N GLU A 197 3.18 -18.81 -1.95
CA GLU A 197 3.28 -19.77 -0.85
C GLU A 197 3.82 -19.13 0.43
N LEU A 198 4.85 -18.28 0.33
CA LEU A 198 5.44 -17.59 1.47
C LEU A 198 4.52 -16.51 2.02
N GLU A 199 3.83 -15.73 1.19
CA GLU A 199 2.88 -14.70 1.59
C GLU A 199 1.76 -15.28 2.46
N THR A 200 1.14 -16.38 2.03
CA THR A 200 0.04 -17.03 2.78
C THR A 200 0.45 -17.48 4.18
N ARG A 201 1.75 -17.68 4.42
CA ARG A 201 2.31 -18.10 5.70
C ARG A 201 2.86 -16.93 6.51
N MET A 202 3.75 -16.14 5.90
CA MET A 202 4.54 -15.11 6.57
C MET A 202 3.69 -13.92 7.02
N TRP A 203 2.69 -13.51 6.23
CA TRP A 203 1.86 -12.37 6.60
C TRP A 203 1.02 -12.65 7.87
N PRO A 204 0.28 -13.77 7.98
CA PRO A 204 -0.42 -14.13 9.22
C PRO A 204 0.52 -14.34 10.41
N GLU A 205 1.69 -14.96 10.22
CA GLU A 205 2.69 -15.15 11.29
C GLU A 205 3.20 -13.83 11.89
N ASN A 206 3.12 -12.73 11.12
CA ASN A 206 3.50 -11.38 11.53
C ASN A 206 2.32 -10.51 11.96
N GLU A 207 1.15 -11.11 12.20
CA GLU A 207 -0.09 -10.45 12.63
C GLU A 207 -0.70 -9.50 11.58
N PHE A 208 -0.52 -9.82 10.30
CA PHE A 208 -1.25 -9.19 9.20
C PHE A 208 -2.48 -10.02 8.82
N GLU A 209 -3.50 -9.34 8.33
CA GLU A 209 -4.69 -9.93 7.74
C GLU A 209 -4.93 -9.38 6.33
N GLN A 210 -5.41 -10.26 5.46
CA GLN A 210 -5.72 -9.90 4.09
C GLN A 210 -7.11 -9.28 4.03
N GLN A 211 -7.19 -8.08 3.48
CA GLN A 211 -8.46 -7.39 3.22
C GLN A 211 -9.09 -7.87 1.91
N ALA A 212 -10.38 -7.56 1.70
CA ALA A 212 -11.13 -7.94 0.50
C ALA A 212 -10.51 -7.44 -0.84
N ASN A 213 -9.65 -6.42 -0.79
CA ASN A 213 -8.90 -5.90 -1.94
C ASN A 213 -7.51 -6.54 -2.10
N ASN A 214 -7.27 -7.70 -1.48
CA ASN A 214 -5.99 -8.40 -1.43
C ASN A 214 -4.83 -7.63 -0.80
N LYS A 215 -5.09 -6.53 -0.08
CA LYS A 215 -4.04 -5.80 0.65
C LYS A 215 -3.83 -6.39 2.04
N TRP A 216 -2.58 -6.60 2.41
CA TRP A 216 -2.19 -7.01 3.76
C TRP A 216 -2.15 -5.80 4.68
N ARG A 217 -2.86 -5.88 5.81
CA ARG A 217 -2.86 -4.83 6.84
C ARG A 217 -2.66 -5.45 8.21
N ALA A 218 -2.00 -4.72 9.10
CA ALA A 218 -1.82 -5.18 10.47
C ALA A 218 -3.18 -5.36 11.16
N ARG A 219 -3.41 -6.52 11.77
CA ARG A 219 -4.67 -6.86 12.46
C ARG A 219 -5.10 -5.82 13.48
N LYS A 220 -4.14 -5.29 14.23
CA LYS A 220 -4.38 -4.24 15.21
C LYS A 220 -4.95 -2.97 14.57
N VAL A 221 -4.38 -2.54 13.44
CA VAL A 221 -4.84 -1.34 12.72
C VAL A 221 -6.27 -1.53 12.22
N VAL A 222 -6.58 -2.71 11.67
CA VAL A 222 -7.93 -2.99 11.18
C VAL A 222 -8.93 -3.05 12.34
N PHE A 223 -8.56 -3.69 13.45
CA PHE A 223 -9.39 -3.70 14.64
C PHE A 223 -9.67 -2.29 15.18
N ASP A 224 -8.64 -1.46 15.32
CA ASP A 224 -8.77 -0.09 15.83
C ASP A 224 -9.69 0.76 14.93
N GLU A 225 -9.63 0.58 13.61
CA GLU A 225 -10.53 1.24 12.66
C GLU A 225 -11.98 0.77 12.79
N VAL A 226 -12.22 -0.53 12.90
CA VAL A 226 -13.58 -1.07 13.04
C VAL A 226 -14.16 -0.67 14.40
N TYR A 227 -13.36 -0.77 15.47
CA TYR A 227 -13.74 -0.36 16.82
C TYR A 227 -14.07 1.12 16.89
N SER A 228 -13.22 1.99 16.30
CA SER A 228 -13.46 3.44 16.29
C SER A 228 -14.72 3.82 15.50
N LYS A 229 -15.01 3.16 14.37
CA LYS A 229 -16.26 3.34 13.63
C LYS A 229 -17.48 2.95 14.47
N LYS A 230 -17.42 1.81 15.17
CA LYS A 230 -18.51 1.37 16.06
C LYS A 230 -18.69 2.33 17.23
N TRP A 231 -17.58 2.76 17.84
CA TRP A 231 -17.58 3.74 18.92
C TRP A 231 -18.24 5.06 18.48
N GLN A 232 -17.87 5.58 17.30
CA GLN A 232 -18.46 6.80 16.74
C GLN A 232 -19.95 6.64 16.43
N SER A 233 -20.37 5.47 15.94
CA SER A 233 -21.79 5.19 15.69
C SER A 233 -22.61 5.25 16.97
N VAL A 234 -22.15 4.58 18.05
CA VAL A 234 -22.81 4.64 19.36
C VAL A 234 -22.78 6.07 19.92
N TYR A 235 -21.66 6.78 19.77
CA TYR A 235 -21.55 8.18 20.18
C TYR A 235 -22.59 9.07 19.49
N ARG A 236 -22.75 8.95 18.16
CA ARG A 236 -23.75 9.72 17.38
C ARG A 236 -25.18 9.40 17.79
N GLN A 237 -25.48 8.18 18.21
CA GLN A 237 -26.81 7.79 18.70
C GLN A 237 -27.11 8.34 20.10
N LEU A 238 -26.13 8.36 21.00
CA LEU A 238 -26.33 8.79 22.39
C LEU A 238 -26.22 10.30 22.58
N ARG A 239 -25.39 10.98 21.79
CA ARG A 239 -25.16 12.43 21.93
C ARG A 239 -26.46 13.24 21.90
N PRO A 240 -27.42 13.02 20.98
CA PRO A 240 -28.68 13.76 20.97
C PRO A 240 -29.53 13.55 22.22
N GLN A 241 -29.48 12.35 22.83
CA GLN A 241 -30.23 12.03 24.04
C GLN A 241 -29.69 12.81 25.25
N PHE A 242 -28.37 12.83 25.41
CA PHE A 242 -27.73 13.62 26.47
C PHE A 242 -27.84 15.12 26.20
N GLN A 243 -27.75 15.56 24.94
CA GLN A 243 -27.98 16.95 24.56
C GLN A 243 -29.38 17.40 24.97
N LYS A 244 -30.42 16.62 24.63
CA LYS A 244 -31.79 16.89 25.04
C LYS A 244 -31.93 16.93 26.57
N SER A 245 -31.45 15.90 27.27
CA SER A 245 -31.57 15.80 28.73
C SER A 245 -30.86 16.94 29.46
N ILE A 246 -29.66 17.34 29.02
CA ILE A 246 -28.89 18.42 29.66
C ILE A 246 -29.54 19.76 29.35
N TYR A 247 -30.00 20.00 28.12
CA TYR A 247 -30.63 21.27 27.77
C TYR A 247 -31.98 21.45 28.47
N GLU A 248 -32.83 20.42 28.52
CA GLU A 248 -34.10 20.45 29.28
C GLU A 248 -33.87 20.68 30.78
N ALA A 249 -32.88 20.00 31.37
CA ALA A 249 -32.55 20.16 32.80
C ALA A 249 -32.06 21.57 33.17
N ASN A 250 -31.55 22.32 32.19
CA ASN A 250 -31.08 23.69 32.36
C ASN A 250 -32.06 24.73 31.76
N GLY A 251 -33.35 24.38 31.64
CA GLY A 251 -34.42 25.29 31.24
C GLY A 251 -34.51 25.57 29.73
N GLY A 252 -33.74 24.87 28.90
CA GLY A 252 -33.78 25.01 27.45
C GLY A 252 -35.09 24.49 26.84
N VAL A 253 -35.64 25.23 25.88
CA VAL A 253 -36.81 24.86 25.08
C VAL A 253 -36.36 24.58 23.65
N TYR A 254 -36.72 23.41 23.13
CA TYR A 254 -36.45 23.05 21.75
C TYR A 254 -37.47 23.67 20.81
N ASP A 255 -37.00 24.54 19.92
CA ASP A 255 -37.81 25.09 18.83
C ASP A 255 -37.79 24.10 17.66
N GLU A 256 -38.89 23.36 17.49
CA GLU A 256 -39.05 22.37 16.41
C GLU A 256 -39.01 22.99 15.01
N ILE A 257 -39.46 24.24 14.87
CA ILE A 257 -39.56 24.93 13.58
C ILE A 257 -38.17 25.30 13.07
N ASN A 258 -37.32 25.80 13.96
CA ASN A 258 -35.96 26.23 13.62
C ASN A 258 -34.91 25.14 13.89
N SER A 259 -35.29 24.02 14.51
CA SER A 259 -34.38 22.95 14.96
C SER A 259 -33.24 23.46 15.84
N VAL A 260 -33.54 24.39 16.75
CA VAL A 260 -32.56 25.08 17.61
C VAL A 260 -33.01 25.02 19.06
N TRP A 261 -32.05 24.87 19.97
CA TRP A 261 -32.29 25.01 21.41
C TRP A 261 -32.22 26.47 21.81
N THR A 262 -33.26 26.93 22.49
CA THR A 262 -33.36 28.29 23.04
C THR A 262 -33.35 28.22 24.55
N PHE A 263 -32.61 29.11 25.20
CA PHE A 263 -32.60 29.22 26.65
C PHE A 263 -33.34 30.50 27.01
N PRO A 264 -34.33 30.44 27.91
CA PRO A 264 -34.94 31.65 28.43
C PRO A 264 -33.87 32.36 29.25
N ASP A 265 -33.42 33.52 28.77
CA ASP A 265 -32.64 34.42 29.63
C ASP A 265 -33.55 34.87 30.77
N ALA A 266 -32.97 34.95 31.98
CA ALA A 266 -33.68 35.37 33.19
C ALA A 266 -34.09 36.86 33.17
N ASP A 267 -33.80 37.60 32.11
CA ASP A 267 -34.12 39.01 31.95
C ASP A 267 -35.07 39.22 30.76
N GLU A 268 -36.31 39.60 31.06
CA GLU A 268 -37.32 40.05 30.08
C GLU A 268 -36.74 41.21 29.25
N GLY A 269 -36.18 40.90 28.07
CA GLY A 269 -35.71 41.89 27.10
C GLY A 269 -34.36 41.61 26.43
N ALA A 270 -33.62 40.58 26.83
CA ALA A 270 -32.36 40.21 26.18
C ALA A 270 -32.57 39.29 24.94
N PRO A 271 -31.73 39.40 23.89
CA PRO A 271 -31.88 38.62 22.67
C PRO A 271 -31.62 37.13 22.94
N VAL A 272 -32.64 36.31 22.66
CA VAL A 272 -32.62 34.84 22.71
C VAL A 272 -31.27 34.28 22.24
N VAL A 273 -30.48 33.73 23.16
CA VAL A 273 -29.22 33.07 22.85
C VAL A 273 -29.54 31.76 22.10
N ARG A 274 -29.47 31.83 20.76
CA ARG A 274 -29.66 30.67 19.88
C ARG A 274 -28.42 29.79 19.93
N LEU A 275 -28.48 28.68 20.66
CA LEU A 275 -27.43 27.68 20.60
C LEU A 275 -27.59 26.86 19.32
N ARG A 276 -26.98 27.34 18.25
CA ARG A 276 -26.78 26.53 17.05
C ARG A 276 -25.89 25.35 17.47
N PRO A 277 -26.24 24.09 17.12
CA PRO A 277 -25.33 22.97 17.37
C PRO A 277 -23.97 23.30 16.75
N PRO A 278 -22.85 23.10 17.47
CA PRO A 278 -21.52 23.44 16.95
C PRO A 278 -21.32 22.70 15.63
N GLN A 279 -21.14 23.48 14.55
CA GLN A 279 -21.10 22.97 13.18
C GLN A 279 -19.81 22.20 12.86
N ARG A 280 -18.81 22.21 13.74
CA ARG A 280 -17.61 21.35 13.71
C ARG A 280 -17.02 21.34 15.13
N PRO A 281 -16.36 20.25 15.58
CA PRO A 281 -15.50 20.36 16.76
C PRO A 281 -14.31 21.25 16.38
N GLU A 282 -14.26 22.46 16.93
CA GLU A 282 -13.02 23.24 16.90
C GLU A 282 -11.91 22.41 17.54
N SER A 283 -10.74 22.39 16.91
CA SER A 283 -9.59 21.48 17.11
C SER A 283 -8.89 21.57 18.48
N LEU A 284 -9.53 22.19 19.47
CA LEU A 284 -8.96 22.33 20.81
C LEU A 284 -9.10 21.02 21.59
N SER A 285 -7.98 20.54 22.12
CA SER A 285 -7.96 19.38 23.02
C SER A 285 -8.89 19.61 24.21
N LEU A 286 -9.46 18.53 24.75
CA LEU A 286 -10.40 18.57 25.88
C LEU A 286 -9.80 19.29 27.10
N LEU A 287 -8.48 19.17 27.26
CA LEU A 287 -7.69 19.89 28.28
C LEU A 287 -7.63 21.39 28.02
N ALA A 288 -7.42 21.83 26.78
CA ALA A 288 -7.40 23.25 26.41
C ALA A 288 -8.78 23.90 26.64
N ARG A 289 -9.86 23.20 26.31
CA ARG A 289 -11.23 23.67 26.55
C ARG A 289 -11.54 23.75 28.06
N PHE A 290 -11.11 22.76 28.84
CA PHE A 290 -11.24 22.78 30.30
C PHE A 290 -10.45 23.94 30.93
N ARG A 291 -9.20 24.15 30.52
CA ARG A 291 -8.37 25.26 31.02
C ARG A 291 -9.03 26.62 30.75
N ARG A 292 -9.51 26.83 29.53
CA ARG A 292 -10.20 28.07 29.16
C ARG A 292 -11.44 28.35 29.99
N LEU A 293 -12.26 27.32 30.24
CA LEU A 293 -13.52 27.42 30.97
C LEU A 293 -13.35 27.66 32.48
N PHE A 294 -12.31 27.10 33.10
CA PHE A 294 -12.17 27.10 34.56
C PHE A 294 -11.03 27.97 35.09
N LEU A 295 -10.07 28.37 34.25
CA LEU A 295 -8.92 29.20 34.64
C LEU A 295 -8.92 30.58 33.98
N GLY A 296 -9.83 30.83 33.03
CA GLY A 296 -9.88 32.08 32.24
C GLY A 296 -8.70 32.22 31.27
N ASP A 297 -8.81 33.14 30.31
CA ASP A 297 -7.80 33.39 29.25
C ASP A 297 -6.45 33.92 29.80
N ALA A 298 -6.28 34.09 31.12
CA ALA A 298 -5.07 34.62 31.74
C ALA A 298 -3.90 33.61 31.84
N ALA A 299 -4.11 32.35 31.43
CA ALA A 299 -3.04 31.34 31.44
C ALA A 299 -2.19 31.30 30.15
N ASP A 300 -2.55 32.09 29.13
CA ASP A 300 -1.77 32.25 27.90
C ASP A 300 -1.07 33.62 27.89
N GLN A 301 -0.22 33.89 28.88
CA GLN A 301 0.94 34.74 28.62
C GLN A 301 2.07 33.84 28.11
N PRO A 302 2.50 33.96 26.84
CA PRO A 302 3.69 33.27 26.39
C PRO A 302 4.89 33.90 27.12
N GLY A 303 5.38 33.21 28.15
CA GLY A 303 6.76 33.42 28.57
C GLY A 303 7.65 33.05 27.40
N GLU A 304 8.41 34.02 26.89
CA GLU A 304 9.50 33.80 25.94
C GLU A 304 10.39 32.68 26.46
N PHE A 305 10.25 31.51 25.84
CA PHE A 305 11.23 30.44 25.93
C PHE A 305 11.70 30.21 24.50
N GLU A 306 12.87 30.76 24.18
CA GLU A 306 13.56 30.44 22.93
C GLU A 306 13.83 28.92 22.92
N PRO A 307 13.37 28.18 21.90
CA PRO A 307 13.78 26.79 21.75
C PRO A 307 15.14 26.75 21.07
N GLU A 308 16.16 26.32 21.81
CA GLU A 308 17.36 25.75 21.20
C GLU A 308 16.94 24.60 20.27
N SER A 309 17.49 24.65 19.06
CA SER A 309 17.36 23.68 18.00
C SER A 309 17.70 22.26 18.48
N GLY A 310 16.69 21.38 18.51
CA GLY A 310 16.83 19.95 18.76
C GLY A 310 15.86 19.17 17.88
N GLN A 311 16.39 18.65 16.78
CA GLN A 311 15.73 17.83 15.78
C GLN A 311 15.14 16.54 16.42
N ALA A 312 13.82 16.35 16.32
CA ALA A 312 13.16 15.10 16.71
C ALA A 312 12.04 14.75 15.72
N ASP A 313 12.14 13.54 15.19
CA ASP A 313 11.31 12.95 14.15
C ASP A 313 9.83 12.77 14.55
N GLY A 314 8.94 13.09 13.61
CA GLY A 314 7.81 12.22 13.26
C GLY A 314 6.67 12.02 14.28
N GLY A 315 6.17 13.07 14.92
CA GLY A 315 4.95 13.03 15.72
C GLY A 315 3.67 13.07 14.88
N PHE A 316 2.98 11.93 14.77
CA PHE A 316 1.67 11.77 14.13
C PHE A 316 0.58 12.58 14.86
N THR A 317 0.10 13.68 14.28
CA THR A 317 -1.01 14.48 14.82
C THR A 317 -2.33 14.07 14.16
N ALA A 318 -3.34 13.81 14.99
CA ALA A 318 -4.65 13.28 14.63
C ALA A 318 -5.60 14.31 13.96
N ALA A 319 -5.08 15.13 13.03
CA ALA A 319 -5.83 16.22 12.41
C ALA A 319 -6.13 16.05 10.91
N ASN A 320 -5.60 15.02 10.23
CA ASN A 320 -5.76 14.84 8.77
C ASN A 320 -6.47 13.54 8.38
N ILE A 321 -7.68 13.32 8.88
CA ILE A 321 -8.57 12.30 8.32
C ILE A 321 -9.95 12.90 8.28
N PHE A 322 -10.32 13.63 7.22
CA PHE A 322 -11.69 13.79 6.70
C PHE A 322 -11.63 14.68 5.44
N ASP A 323 -11.45 14.06 4.28
CA ASP A 323 -12.06 14.55 3.05
C ASP A 323 -12.58 13.31 2.31
N ASP A 324 -13.90 13.22 2.18
CA ASP A 324 -14.63 12.42 1.19
C ASP A 324 -16.12 12.60 1.46
N THR A 325 -16.70 13.54 0.73
CA THR A 325 -18.12 13.57 0.40
C THR A 325 -18.27 13.47 -1.10
N ASP A 326 -19.21 12.60 -1.48
CA ASP A 326 -20.00 12.58 -2.70
C ASP A 326 -19.33 12.09 -3.99
N ILE A 327 -19.78 10.92 -4.46
CA ILE A 327 -20.47 10.79 -5.75
C ILE A 327 -21.34 9.52 -5.72
N ALA A 328 -22.65 9.72 -5.83
CA ALA A 328 -23.60 8.71 -6.26
C ALA A 328 -24.50 9.28 -7.39
N ASN A 329 -24.45 8.59 -8.53
CA ASN A 329 -25.47 8.42 -9.57
C ASN A 329 -25.90 9.59 -10.47
N GLY A 330 -25.60 9.42 -11.76
CA GLY A 330 -26.32 10.04 -12.89
C GLY A 330 -26.12 9.25 -14.18
N ARG A 331 -27.16 8.52 -14.61
CA ARG A 331 -27.28 7.79 -15.89
C ARG A 331 -27.23 8.74 -17.10
N GLY A 332 -26.70 8.27 -18.24
CA GLY A 332 -26.91 8.91 -19.55
C GLY A 332 -26.16 8.27 -20.73
N ALA A 333 -26.82 7.28 -21.36
CA ALA A 333 -26.82 6.90 -22.78
C ALA A 333 -25.60 7.15 -23.73
N SER A 334 -25.13 6.02 -24.29
CA SER A 334 -25.03 5.69 -25.74
C SER A 334 -24.15 6.50 -26.73
N ALA A 335 -23.02 5.86 -27.11
CA ALA A 335 -22.52 5.57 -28.50
C ALA A 335 -22.05 6.71 -29.43
N PRO A 336 -21.29 6.44 -30.53
CA PRO A 336 -20.31 5.39 -30.87
C PRO A 336 -18.97 5.95 -31.46
N ALA A 337 -18.13 5.04 -31.98
CA ALA A 337 -16.76 5.20 -32.50
C ALA A 337 -16.55 6.07 -33.75
N VAL A 338 -15.33 6.63 -33.86
CA VAL A 338 -14.58 7.12 -35.05
C VAL A 338 -13.09 6.97 -34.66
N SER A 339 -12.21 6.13 -35.23
CA SER A 339 -11.72 5.89 -36.60
C SER A 339 -11.04 7.08 -37.28
N SER A 340 -9.72 7.16 -37.15
CA SER A 340 -8.78 7.85 -38.06
C SER A 340 -7.38 7.31 -37.73
N GLU A 341 -6.81 6.40 -38.52
CA GLU A 341 -6.05 6.64 -39.77
C GLU A 341 -4.81 7.53 -39.61
N ASP A 342 -3.69 6.92 -40.02
CA ASP A 342 -2.53 7.47 -40.71
C ASP A 342 -1.66 8.54 -40.04
N ALA A 343 -0.50 8.08 -39.57
CA ALA A 343 0.73 8.86 -39.60
C ALA A 343 1.79 8.09 -40.42
N PRO A 344 2.39 8.70 -41.46
CA PRO A 344 3.25 8.03 -42.44
C PRO A 344 4.70 7.82 -41.95
N PRO A 345 5.48 6.96 -42.63
CA PRO A 345 6.89 6.73 -42.33
C PRO A 345 7.78 7.81 -42.94
N GLU A 346 8.75 8.32 -42.17
CA GLU A 346 9.87 9.13 -42.68
C GLU A 346 11.09 8.22 -42.96
N GLU A 347 11.48 8.16 -44.23
CA GLU A 347 12.81 7.80 -44.76
C GLU A 347 12.94 8.50 -46.12
N PRO A 348 14.13 8.64 -46.72
CA PRO A 348 15.46 8.93 -46.16
C PRO A 348 16.11 10.15 -46.88
N ALA A 349 17.17 10.73 -46.32
CA ALA A 349 18.02 11.69 -47.04
C ALA A 349 19.35 11.02 -47.42
N GLU A 350 19.55 10.86 -48.72
CA GLU A 350 20.80 10.54 -49.42
C GLU A 350 21.87 11.64 -49.15
N ALA A 351 23.09 11.28 -48.75
CA ALA A 351 24.29 11.06 -49.58
C ALA A 351 25.02 12.34 -50.04
N GLU A 352 26.18 12.60 -49.42
CA GLU A 352 27.36 13.27 -50.02
C GLU A 352 28.59 12.57 -49.40
N THR A 353 29.25 11.64 -50.10
CA THR A 353 30.46 11.84 -50.94
C THR A 353 31.44 12.89 -50.41
N GLU A 354 32.51 12.44 -49.76
CA GLU A 354 33.80 13.11 -49.89
C GLU A 354 34.91 12.07 -50.05
N THR A 355 35.57 12.19 -51.18
CA THR A 355 36.75 11.46 -51.62
C THR A 355 37.95 12.35 -51.34
N THR A 356 38.97 11.85 -50.65
CA THR A 356 40.34 12.32 -50.86
C THR A 356 41.33 11.17 -50.72
N ASP A 357 42.08 11.03 -51.81
CA ASP A 357 43.22 10.16 -52.09
C ASP A 357 44.46 10.41 -51.23
N GLY A 358 45.32 9.37 -51.21
CA GLY A 358 46.78 9.48 -51.14
C GLY A 358 47.34 9.49 -49.72
N THR A 359 48.25 8.63 -49.29
CA THR A 359 49.41 8.05 -49.98
C THR A 359 49.89 6.93 -49.04
N GLY A 360 50.00 5.67 -49.46
CA GLY A 360 51.25 5.10 -49.95
C GLY A 360 52.32 4.97 -48.85
N ILE A 361 52.51 3.75 -48.32
CA ILE A 361 53.80 3.07 -48.08
C ILE A 361 53.49 1.60 -47.78
N GLU A 362 54.06 0.74 -48.61
CA GLU A 362 54.05 -0.73 -48.53
C GLU A 362 55.31 -1.22 -47.76
N PRO A 363 55.58 -2.53 -47.61
CA PRO A 363 55.80 -3.19 -46.33
C PRO A 363 57.29 -3.43 -45.99
N VAL A 364 57.57 -3.73 -44.73
CA VAL A 364 58.84 -4.34 -44.32
C VAL A 364 58.56 -5.76 -43.83
N ASN A 365 58.87 -6.71 -44.73
CA ASN A 365 59.36 -8.03 -44.34
C ASN A 365 60.71 -7.85 -43.66
N ASP A 366 60.94 -8.50 -42.53
CA ASP A 366 62.24 -9.09 -42.24
C ASP A 366 62.07 -10.35 -41.39
N LEU A 367 62.46 -11.46 -42.02
CA LEU A 367 62.90 -12.71 -41.42
C LEU A 367 64.17 -12.46 -40.59
N TYR A 368 64.34 -13.18 -39.47
CA TYR A 368 65.56 -13.86 -38.99
C TYR A 368 65.16 -14.51 -37.64
N GLU A 369 64.95 -15.82 -37.57
CA GLU A 369 65.92 -16.84 -37.09
C GLU A 369 66.57 -16.48 -35.75
N GLU A 370 66.10 -17.10 -34.67
CA GLU A 370 66.82 -18.15 -33.90
C GLU A 370 65.85 -18.95 -33.02
#